data_AF-A0A849SRP5-F1
#
_entry.id   AF-A0A849SRP5-F1
#
_cell.length_a   1.000
_cell.length_b   1.000
_cell.length_c   1.000
_cell.angle_alpha   90.00
_cell.angle_beta   90.00
_cell.angle_gamma   90.00
#
_symmetry.space_group_name_H-M   'P 1'
#
loop_
_entity.id
_entity.type
_entity.pdbx_description
1 polymer ?
#
loop_
_entity_poly.entity_id
_entity_poly.type
_entity_poly.pdbx_seq_one_letter_code
_entity_poly.pdbx_strand_id
1 'polypeptide(L)'
;MNRLLWIAAFLAVPFAFQPDRSEASTSRKAAPTAVKAAAAVSASTDSAMRVPPSLFLSWRAPHGVSRAVENVVIECSGEASPETLYVSYDPGQSSETFIGMDISLYFRATRGDSLSSYWSFGGGTMNRRNIRIEFPADSSWGLPRGFRAQGMGAPNYRRTRESGQLEVIFAVPLDQAAPIRPGQVYCFARIIFPAASPMDENCGQPVCIEFQRGEFSFSEFGDGTSVLGRPVRRFASWNSPASKVCAEFRAAPGSWTR
;
A
#
# COMPACT_ATOMS: atom_id res chain seq x y z
N MET A 1 -36.70 3.49 -37.52
CA MET A 1 -37.49 4.60 -36.93
C MET A 1 -37.36 4.53 -35.41
N ASN A 2 -36.48 5.33 -34.81
CA ASN A 2 -36.74 6.10 -33.58
C ASN A 2 -35.51 6.94 -33.22
N ARG A 3 -35.81 8.14 -32.73
CA ARG A 3 -34.99 9.35 -32.82
C ARG A 3 -34.04 9.54 -31.64
N LEU A 4 -32.96 10.26 -31.93
CA LEU A 4 -32.16 11.09 -31.04
C LEU A 4 -33.01 11.88 -30.02
N LEU A 5 -32.49 12.04 -28.79
CA LEU A 5 -32.48 13.28 -28.01
C LEU A 5 -31.74 13.07 -26.67
N TRP A 6 -30.53 13.63 -26.53
CA TRP A 6 -29.92 13.93 -25.23
C TRP A 6 -29.80 15.45 -25.13
N ILE A 7 -30.54 16.03 -24.19
CA ILE A 7 -30.51 17.46 -23.84
C ILE A 7 -29.52 17.63 -22.69
N ALA A 8 -28.60 18.59 -22.86
CA ALA A 8 -27.71 19.09 -21.83
C ALA A 8 -28.44 20.06 -20.88
N ALA A 9 -28.13 20.01 -19.59
CA ALA A 9 -28.37 21.11 -18.65
C ALA A 9 -27.39 21.03 -17.48
N PHE A 10 -26.25 21.73 -17.60
CA PHE A 10 -25.42 22.11 -16.45
C PHE A 10 -25.93 23.46 -15.94
N LEU A 11 -26.51 23.47 -14.74
CA LEU A 11 -26.83 24.69 -14.02
C LEU A 11 -25.55 25.21 -13.36
N ALA A 12 -25.14 26.41 -13.77
CA ALA A 12 -24.14 27.22 -13.08
C ALA A 12 -24.77 27.84 -11.83
N VAL A 13 -24.09 27.71 -10.68
CA VAL A 13 -24.42 28.44 -9.46
C VAL A 13 -23.50 29.66 -9.37
N PRO A 14 -24.02 30.90 -9.32
CA PRO A 14 -23.22 32.07 -9.01
C PRO A 14 -23.07 32.19 -7.49
N PHE A 15 -21.84 32.16 -6.98
CA PHE A 15 -21.54 32.56 -5.61
C PHE A 15 -21.52 34.09 -5.55
N ALA A 16 -22.56 34.66 -4.95
CA ALA A 16 -22.68 36.09 -4.75
C ALA A 16 -21.77 36.55 -3.60
N PHE A 17 -21.05 37.62 -3.91
CA PHE A 17 -20.19 38.43 -3.07
C PHE A 17 -21.04 39.31 -2.17
N GLN A 18 -20.71 39.44 -0.88
CA GLN A 18 -21.17 40.57 -0.07
C GLN A 18 -20.17 40.90 1.06
N PRO A 19 -19.49 42.07 1.00
CA PRO A 19 -18.76 42.64 2.11
C PRO A 19 -19.62 43.71 2.83
N ASP A 20 -19.52 43.78 4.15
CA ASP A 20 -19.41 45.03 4.94
C ASP A 20 -19.45 44.67 6.44
N ARG A 21 -18.39 45.00 7.19
CA ARG A 21 -18.19 46.23 8.00
C ARG A 21 -19.14 46.38 9.19
N SER A 22 -18.52 46.43 10.38
CA SER A 22 -18.68 47.49 11.41
C SER A 22 -18.35 46.89 12.78
N GLU A 23 -17.12 47.11 13.27
CA GLU A 23 -16.80 48.03 14.38
C GLU A 23 -17.40 47.65 15.75
N ALA A 24 -16.53 47.30 16.70
CA ALA A 24 -16.59 47.85 18.04
C ALA A 24 -15.25 47.63 18.76
N SER A 25 -14.56 48.74 19.01
CA SER A 25 -13.40 48.82 19.87
C SER A 25 -13.76 48.50 21.32
N THR A 26 -12.91 47.77 22.03
CA THR A 26 -12.71 48.01 23.47
C THR A 26 -11.26 47.77 23.84
N SER A 27 -10.59 48.90 24.08
CA SER A 27 -9.32 49.03 24.77
C SER A 27 -9.36 48.34 26.14
N ARG A 28 -8.46 47.38 26.38
CA ARG A 28 -8.02 47.03 27.75
C ARG A 28 -6.51 47.03 27.82
N LYS A 29 -6.04 47.89 28.73
CA LYS A 29 -4.67 48.09 29.20
C LYS A 29 -3.97 46.77 29.52
N ALA A 30 -2.75 46.64 29.03
CA ALA A 30 -1.77 45.65 29.44
C ALA A 30 -1.32 45.89 30.89
N ALA A 31 -1.20 44.80 31.65
CA ALA A 31 -0.39 44.72 32.85
C ALA A 31 0.81 43.78 32.54
N PRO A 32 2.06 44.17 32.80
CA PRO A 32 3.20 43.30 32.56
C PRO A 32 3.39 42.39 33.78
N THR A 33 2.85 41.17 33.72
CA THR A 33 3.24 40.11 34.64
C THR A 33 4.53 39.48 34.13
N ALA A 34 5.60 39.63 34.90
CA ALA A 34 6.92 39.08 34.63
C ALA A 34 6.84 37.55 34.39
N VAL A 35 6.93 37.15 33.12
CA VAL A 35 7.14 35.74 32.75
C VAL A 35 8.61 35.45 33.02
N LYS A 36 8.87 34.70 34.10
CA LYS A 36 10.15 34.02 34.31
C LYS A 36 10.40 33.15 33.08
N ALA A 37 11.29 33.61 32.20
CA ALA A 37 11.83 32.83 31.11
C ALA A 37 12.66 31.69 31.72
N ALA A 38 12.00 30.57 32.02
CA ALA A 38 12.68 29.31 32.11
C ALA A 38 13.19 29.02 30.71
N ALA A 39 14.49 29.24 30.50
CA ALA A 39 15.21 28.71 29.37
C ALA A 39 15.00 27.19 29.38
N ALA A 40 14.00 26.74 28.63
CA ALA A 40 13.86 25.34 28.29
C ALA A 40 15.10 25.02 27.47
N VAL A 41 16.04 24.36 28.12
CA VAL A 41 17.14 23.66 27.47
C VAL A 41 16.49 22.82 26.38
N SER A 42 16.68 23.23 25.13
CA SER A 42 16.38 22.40 23.98
C SER A 42 17.24 21.16 24.12
N ALA A 43 16.68 20.13 24.73
CA ALA A 43 17.17 18.78 24.54
C ALA A 43 17.05 18.55 23.03
N SER A 44 18.18 18.67 22.34
CA SER A 44 18.35 18.10 21.01
C SER A 44 18.05 16.62 21.20
N THR A 45 16.84 16.22 20.86
CA THR A 45 16.44 14.82 20.83
C THR A 45 17.41 14.17 19.88
N ASP A 46 18.35 13.44 20.48
CA ASP A 46 19.27 12.56 19.82
C ASP A 46 18.49 11.81 18.75
N SER A 47 18.95 11.88 17.51
CA SER A 47 18.32 11.23 16.37
C SER A 47 18.53 9.73 16.59
N ALA A 48 17.73 9.15 17.49
CA ALA A 48 17.79 7.76 17.87
C ALA A 48 17.77 6.96 16.57
N MET A 49 18.86 6.21 16.33
CA MET A 49 19.09 5.47 15.11
C MET A 49 17.83 4.65 14.77
N ARG A 50 17.06 5.13 13.78
CA ARG A 50 15.78 4.53 13.42
C ARG A 50 16.07 3.18 12.76
N VAL A 51 15.53 2.10 13.32
CA VAL A 51 15.59 0.79 12.68
C VAL A 51 14.63 0.81 11.49
N PRO A 52 15.10 0.58 10.25
CA PRO A 52 14.23 0.59 9.10
C PRO A 52 13.12 -0.48 9.23
N PRO A 53 11.88 -0.16 8.85
CA PRO A 53 10.80 -1.15 8.79
C PRO A 53 11.20 -2.36 7.96
N SER A 54 10.74 -3.55 8.33
CA SER A 54 10.97 -4.78 7.56
C SER A 54 9.72 -5.14 6.76
N LEU A 55 9.88 -5.43 5.47
CA LEU A 55 8.80 -5.78 4.55
C LEU A 55 8.85 -7.26 4.16
N PHE A 56 7.66 -7.88 4.03
CA PHE A 56 7.52 -9.30 3.76
C PHE A 56 6.43 -9.59 2.71
N LEU A 57 6.79 -10.37 1.69
CA LEU A 57 5.84 -11.02 0.79
C LEU A 57 5.62 -12.48 1.20
N SER A 58 4.36 -12.90 1.24
CA SER A 58 4.00 -14.31 1.42
C SER A 58 2.64 -14.61 0.80
N TRP A 59 2.48 -15.82 0.27
CA TRP A 59 1.21 -16.33 -0.22
C TRP A 59 0.39 -16.97 0.90
N ARG A 60 -0.94 -16.99 0.71
CA ARG A 60 -1.97 -17.70 1.50
C ARG A 60 -2.18 -17.20 2.93
N ALA A 61 -1.14 -16.69 3.58
CA ALA A 61 -1.25 -16.00 4.86
C ALA A 61 -0.14 -14.93 5.00
N PRO A 62 -0.31 -13.96 5.92
CA PRO A 62 0.73 -13.00 6.31
C PRO A 62 2.00 -13.68 6.83
N HIS A 63 3.13 -12.96 6.79
CA HIS A 63 4.38 -13.47 7.33
C HIS A 63 4.27 -13.84 8.82
N GLY A 64 4.91 -14.95 9.22
CA GLY A 64 4.86 -15.46 10.61
C GLY A 64 3.67 -16.37 10.92
N VAL A 65 2.67 -16.47 10.03
CA VAL A 65 1.53 -17.37 10.18
C VAL A 65 1.83 -18.73 9.54
N SER A 66 1.37 -19.84 10.13
CA SER A 66 1.72 -21.22 9.73
C SER A 66 1.41 -21.58 8.27
N ARG A 67 0.45 -20.90 7.63
CA ARG A 67 0.06 -21.12 6.23
C ARG A 67 0.82 -20.25 5.23
N ALA A 68 1.70 -19.37 5.69
CA ALA A 68 2.46 -18.47 4.84
C ALA A 68 3.50 -19.25 4.04
N VAL A 69 3.52 -19.06 2.73
CA VAL A 69 4.48 -19.71 1.83
C VAL A 69 5.11 -18.71 0.87
N GLU A 70 6.35 -18.96 0.43
CA GLU A 70 7.06 -18.05 -0.49
C GLU A 70 6.64 -18.25 -1.95
N ASN A 71 6.13 -19.44 -2.28
CA ASN A 71 5.74 -19.79 -3.62
C ASN A 71 4.42 -20.55 -3.65
N VAL A 72 3.67 -20.34 -4.73
CA VAL A 72 2.50 -21.12 -5.07
C VAL A 72 2.69 -21.75 -6.45
N VAL A 73 2.08 -22.91 -6.65
CA VAL A 73 1.98 -23.60 -7.93
C VAL A 73 0.51 -23.85 -8.15
N ILE A 74 -0.02 -23.34 -9.25
CA ILE A 74 -1.45 -23.31 -9.54
C ILE A 74 -1.75 -24.24 -10.69
N GLU A 75 -2.80 -25.04 -10.50
CA GLU A 75 -3.32 -25.90 -11.54
C GLU A 75 -4.16 -25.08 -12.51
N CYS A 76 -3.93 -25.27 -13.79
CA CYS A 76 -4.69 -24.62 -14.86
C CYS A 76 -6.06 -25.27 -15.11
N SER A 77 -6.64 -25.98 -14.14
CA SER A 77 -7.87 -26.76 -14.32
C SER A 77 -9.13 -25.90 -14.35
N GLY A 78 -9.08 -24.66 -13.86
CA GLY A 78 -10.25 -23.78 -13.73
C GLY A 78 -11.03 -23.97 -12.43
N GLU A 79 -10.66 -24.98 -11.64
CA GLU A 79 -11.22 -25.26 -10.31
C GLU A 79 -10.36 -24.65 -9.18
N ALA A 80 -9.24 -24.02 -9.53
CA ALA A 80 -8.35 -23.39 -8.56
C ALA A 80 -9.10 -22.32 -7.76
N SER A 81 -8.84 -22.24 -6.45
CA SER A 81 -9.30 -21.11 -5.65
C SER A 81 -8.47 -19.86 -5.95
N PRO A 82 -9.02 -18.64 -5.75
CA PRO A 82 -8.22 -17.43 -5.75
C PRO A 82 -7.05 -17.53 -4.77
N GLU A 83 -5.88 -17.07 -5.19
CA GLU A 83 -4.68 -17.04 -4.35
C GLU A 83 -4.42 -15.62 -3.87
N THR A 84 -3.93 -15.50 -2.64
CA THR A 84 -3.70 -14.19 -2.03
C THR A 84 -2.23 -14.01 -1.70
N LEU A 85 -1.63 -12.97 -2.27
CA LEU A 85 -0.33 -12.45 -1.86
C LEU A 85 -0.54 -11.42 -0.76
N TYR A 86 0.02 -11.67 0.40
CA TYR A 86 0.01 -10.78 1.54
C TYR A 86 1.25 -9.89 1.52
N VAL A 87 1.02 -8.60 1.74
CA VAL A 87 2.05 -7.62 2.02
C VAL A 87 2.00 -7.34 3.52
N SER A 88 3.03 -7.79 4.23
CA SER A 88 3.16 -7.61 5.68
C SER A 88 4.38 -6.79 6.04
N TYR A 89 4.38 -6.18 7.22
CA TYR A 89 5.51 -5.41 7.72
C TYR A 89 5.70 -5.54 9.22
N ASP A 90 6.93 -5.36 9.67
CA ASP A 90 7.30 -5.01 11.04
C ASP A 90 7.82 -3.57 10.99
N PRO A 91 7.25 -2.62 11.76
CA PRO A 91 7.64 -1.22 11.65
C PRO A 91 9.05 -0.91 12.12
N GLY A 92 9.72 -1.80 12.85
CA GLY A 92 11.08 -1.58 13.40
C GLY A 92 11.15 -0.53 14.52
N GLN A 93 10.12 0.30 14.67
CA GLN A 93 9.97 1.31 15.71
C GLN A 93 8.51 1.40 16.17
N SER A 94 8.30 1.97 17.37
CA SER A 94 6.94 2.30 17.82
C SER A 94 6.49 3.61 17.21
N SER A 95 5.19 3.73 16.91
CA SER A 95 4.56 5.01 16.60
C SER A 95 3.09 4.96 16.94
N GLU A 96 2.55 6.07 17.43
CA GLU A 96 1.11 6.26 17.67
C GLU A 96 0.41 6.85 16.42
N THR A 97 1.21 7.28 15.43
CA THR A 97 0.76 8.09 14.28
C THR A 97 1.20 7.52 12.94
N PHE A 98 1.21 6.20 12.81
CA PHE A 98 1.37 5.58 11.50
C PHE A 98 0.11 5.79 10.65
N ILE A 99 0.27 6.58 9.59
CA ILE A 99 -0.86 7.05 8.77
C ILE A 99 -0.96 6.35 7.42
N GLY A 100 0.08 5.65 6.95
CA GLY A 100 0.00 4.99 5.66
C GLY A 100 1.31 4.42 5.15
N MET A 101 1.21 3.74 4.01
CA MET A 101 2.35 3.18 3.30
C MET A 101 2.13 3.28 1.78
N ASP A 102 3.21 3.53 1.06
CA ASP A 102 3.30 3.39 -0.40
C ASP A 102 4.23 2.21 -0.70
N ILE A 103 3.76 1.24 -1.48
CA ILE A 103 4.59 0.14 -1.97
C ILE A 103 4.59 0.09 -3.48
N SER A 104 5.68 -0.43 -4.03
CA SER A 104 5.76 -0.86 -5.40
C SER A 104 6.23 -2.30 -5.48
N LEU A 105 5.44 -3.12 -6.18
CA LEU A 105 5.76 -4.49 -6.53
C LEU A 105 6.06 -4.59 -8.01
N TYR A 106 7.15 -5.27 -8.34
CA TYR A 106 7.57 -5.56 -9.69
C TYR A 106 7.30 -7.02 -10.02
N PHE A 107 6.54 -7.25 -11.06
CA PHE A 107 6.25 -8.55 -11.64
C PHE A 107 7.20 -8.73 -12.82
N ARG A 108 8.21 -9.58 -12.63
CA ARG A 108 9.16 -10.00 -13.67
C ARG A 108 8.43 -10.98 -14.59
N ALA A 109 7.59 -10.42 -15.44
CA ALA A 109 6.55 -11.13 -16.15
C ALA A 109 6.64 -10.73 -17.64
N THR A 110 7.10 -11.66 -18.49
CA THR A 110 7.25 -11.43 -19.93
C THR A 110 5.94 -11.66 -20.67
N ARG A 111 5.71 -10.96 -21.80
CA ARG A 111 4.57 -11.25 -22.69
C ARG A 111 4.38 -12.76 -22.89
N GLY A 112 3.21 -13.27 -22.50
CA GLY A 112 2.93 -14.71 -22.49
C GLY A 112 3.18 -15.40 -21.14
N ASP A 113 3.27 -14.67 -20.04
CA ASP A 113 3.23 -15.25 -18.69
C ASP A 113 1.78 -15.50 -18.20
N SER A 114 1.64 -16.20 -17.07
CA SER A 114 0.35 -16.56 -16.45
C SER A 114 -0.49 -15.38 -15.98
N LEU A 115 0.11 -14.20 -15.80
CA LEU A 115 -0.58 -13.00 -15.32
C LEU A 115 -0.87 -12.01 -16.46
N SER A 116 -0.40 -12.31 -17.67
CA SER A 116 -0.41 -11.39 -18.80
C SER A 116 -1.80 -10.88 -19.19
N SER A 117 -2.83 -11.71 -19.02
CA SER A 117 -4.24 -11.39 -19.27
C SER A 117 -4.84 -10.50 -18.17
N TYR A 118 -4.38 -10.65 -16.92
CA TYR A 118 -4.86 -9.90 -15.76
C TYR A 118 -4.30 -8.47 -15.70
N TRP A 119 -3.29 -8.14 -16.52
CA TRP A 119 -2.73 -6.77 -16.62
C TRP A 119 -3.54 -5.80 -17.49
N SER A 120 -4.68 -6.24 -18.05
CA SER A 120 -5.53 -5.40 -18.88
C SER A 120 -6.49 -4.62 -17.96
N PHE A 121 -6.42 -3.29 -17.94
CA PHE A 121 -7.27 -2.48 -17.06
C PHE A 121 -8.72 -2.38 -17.51
N GLY A 122 -9.61 -2.31 -16.52
CA GLY A 122 -11.05 -2.09 -16.66
C GLY A 122 -11.77 -2.71 -15.46
N GLY A 123 -12.82 -2.07 -14.98
CA GLY A 123 -13.82 -2.68 -14.11
C GLY A 123 -15.07 -3.02 -14.93
N GLY A 124 -15.91 -3.93 -14.44
CA GLY A 124 -17.17 -4.31 -15.10
C GLY A 124 -17.08 -5.60 -15.93
N THR A 125 -18.07 -5.82 -16.78
CA THR A 125 -18.25 -7.08 -17.54
C THR A 125 -17.10 -7.41 -18.48
N MET A 126 -16.28 -6.42 -18.86
CA MET A 126 -15.15 -6.60 -19.77
C MET A 126 -13.85 -7.07 -19.09
N ASN A 127 -13.78 -7.07 -17.75
CA ASN A 127 -12.60 -7.55 -17.01
C ASN A 127 -13.00 -8.21 -15.68
N ARG A 128 -13.75 -9.31 -15.78
CA ARG A 128 -14.24 -10.09 -14.62
C ARG A 128 -13.12 -10.82 -13.84
N ARG A 129 -11.87 -10.75 -14.30
CA ARG A 129 -10.71 -11.45 -13.72
C ARG A 129 -9.60 -10.48 -13.31
N ASN A 130 -9.95 -9.28 -12.84
CA ASN A 130 -8.95 -8.33 -12.38
C ASN A 130 -8.33 -8.76 -11.03
N ILE A 131 -7.08 -8.38 -10.81
CA ILE A 131 -6.42 -8.49 -9.49
C ILE A 131 -7.15 -7.55 -8.53
N ARG A 132 -7.59 -8.08 -7.38
CA ARG A 132 -8.25 -7.30 -6.34
C ARG A 132 -7.28 -6.95 -5.23
N ILE A 133 -7.33 -5.72 -4.74
CA ILE A 133 -6.51 -5.28 -3.61
C ILE A 133 -7.43 -4.90 -2.47
N GLU A 134 -7.17 -5.48 -1.31
CA GLU A 134 -7.87 -5.19 -0.06
C GLU A 134 -6.89 -4.68 0.98
N PHE A 135 -7.33 -3.68 1.74
CA PHE A 135 -6.61 -3.17 2.91
C PHE A 135 -7.36 -3.66 4.15
N PRO A 136 -6.89 -4.75 4.78
CA PRO A 136 -7.62 -5.32 5.90
C PRO A 136 -7.56 -4.39 7.10
N ALA A 137 -8.72 -3.85 7.47
CA ALA A 137 -8.92 -3.21 8.77
C ALA A 137 -9.24 -4.26 9.87
N ASP A 138 -9.34 -5.54 9.50
CA ASP A 138 -9.67 -6.64 10.40
C ASP A 138 -8.42 -7.44 10.83
N SER A 139 -8.46 -8.00 12.03
CA SER A 139 -7.40 -8.84 12.60
C SER A 139 -7.49 -10.28 12.08
N SER A 140 -7.81 -10.46 10.79
CA SER A 140 -7.74 -11.78 10.17
C SER A 140 -6.36 -12.38 10.49
N TRP A 141 -6.30 -13.65 10.86
CA TRP A 141 -5.07 -14.33 11.31
C TRP A 141 -4.57 -13.98 12.71
N GLY A 142 -5.33 -13.23 13.51
CA GLY A 142 -4.95 -12.86 14.88
C GLY A 142 -3.83 -11.82 14.97
N LEU A 143 -3.49 -11.17 13.84
CA LEU A 143 -2.51 -10.10 13.81
C LEU A 143 -3.09 -8.79 14.36
N PRO A 144 -2.23 -7.93 14.94
CA PRO A 144 -2.66 -6.58 15.33
C PRO A 144 -3.07 -5.76 14.10
N ARG A 145 -3.94 -4.79 14.32
CA ARG A 145 -4.41 -3.87 13.28
C ARG A 145 -3.48 -2.67 13.20
N GLY A 146 -2.99 -2.34 12.01
CA GLY A 146 -2.20 -1.13 11.77
C GLY A 146 -3.04 0.13 11.61
N PHE A 147 -4.36 -0.03 11.40
CA PHE A 147 -5.30 1.06 11.14
C PHE A 147 -6.64 0.78 11.84
N ARG A 148 -7.33 1.83 12.29
CA ARG A 148 -8.64 1.68 12.97
C ARG A 148 -9.82 1.61 12.01
N ALA A 149 -9.67 2.17 10.81
CA ALA A 149 -10.71 2.24 9.79
C ALA A 149 -10.17 1.91 8.40
N GLN A 150 -11.09 1.78 7.45
CA GLN A 150 -10.75 1.82 6.03
C GLN A 150 -10.29 3.24 5.68
N GLY A 151 -9.14 3.31 5.01
CA GLY A 151 -8.53 4.55 4.54
C GLY A 151 -8.80 4.81 3.06
N MET A 152 -8.10 5.80 2.53
CA MET A 152 -8.07 6.09 1.11
C MET A 152 -6.84 5.43 0.50
N GLY A 153 -7.05 4.69 -0.58
CA GLY A 153 -5.96 4.10 -1.33
C GLY A 153 -6.37 3.87 -2.76
N ALA A 154 -5.36 3.81 -3.63
CA ALA A 154 -5.56 3.51 -5.03
C ALA A 154 -4.39 2.63 -5.49
N PRO A 155 -4.69 1.52 -6.17
CA PRO A 155 -3.66 0.81 -6.90
C PRO A 155 -3.47 1.48 -8.26
N ASN A 156 -2.23 1.80 -8.58
CA ASN A 156 -1.81 2.18 -9.92
C ASN A 156 -1.01 1.02 -10.50
N TYR A 157 -1.24 0.67 -11.76
CA TYR A 157 -0.41 -0.34 -12.39
C TYR A 157 0.16 0.18 -13.70
N ARG A 158 1.38 -0.27 -14.01
CA ARG A 158 2.11 0.07 -15.21
C ARG A 158 2.59 -1.23 -15.83
N ARG A 159 2.43 -1.36 -17.14
CA ARG A 159 2.88 -2.55 -17.88
C ARG A 159 3.88 -2.14 -18.95
N THR A 160 4.97 -2.88 -19.04
CA THR A 160 5.90 -2.85 -20.17
C THR A 160 5.73 -4.13 -21.01
N ARG A 161 6.59 -4.34 -22.02
CA ARG A 161 6.59 -5.59 -22.77
C ARG A 161 7.09 -6.79 -21.94
N GLU A 162 7.88 -6.51 -20.90
CA GLU A 162 8.67 -7.51 -20.16
C GLU A 162 8.36 -7.51 -18.65
N SER A 163 7.42 -6.66 -18.21
CA SER A 163 7.07 -6.57 -16.80
C SER A 163 5.72 -5.93 -16.54
N GLY A 164 5.19 -6.20 -15.35
CA GLY A 164 4.15 -5.42 -14.70
C GLY A 164 4.71 -4.76 -13.45
N GLN A 165 4.24 -3.56 -13.12
CA GLN A 165 4.53 -2.87 -11.88
C GLN A 165 3.20 -2.48 -11.24
N LEU A 166 3.04 -2.79 -9.96
CA LEU A 166 1.90 -2.43 -9.14
C LEU A 166 2.36 -1.48 -8.04
N GLU A 167 1.87 -0.26 -8.08
CA GLU A 167 2.03 0.77 -7.04
C GLU A 167 0.76 0.76 -6.19
N VAL A 168 0.90 0.60 -4.87
CA VAL A 168 -0.23 0.57 -3.93
C VAL A 168 0.03 1.59 -2.86
N ILE A 169 -0.81 2.62 -2.85
CA ILE A 169 -0.79 3.67 -1.84
C ILE A 169 -2.03 3.51 -0.98
N PHE A 170 -1.85 3.57 0.34
CA PHE A 170 -2.96 3.64 1.28
C PHE A 170 -2.61 4.51 2.48
N ALA A 171 -3.53 5.39 2.85
CA ALA A 171 -3.41 6.24 4.01
C ALA A 171 -4.75 6.44 4.72
N VAL A 172 -4.66 6.72 6.02
CA VAL A 172 -5.80 7.06 6.89
C VAL A 172 -5.62 8.46 7.47
N PRO A 173 -6.71 9.16 7.80
CA PRO A 173 -6.66 10.33 8.67
C PRO A 173 -5.99 10.01 10.01
N LEU A 174 -5.37 11.02 10.63
CA LEU A 174 -4.58 10.84 11.87
C LEU A 174 -5.40 10.27 13.04
N ASP A 175 -6.68 10.66 13.16
CA ASP A 175 -7.61 10.13 14.18
C ASP A 175 -7.97 8.65 13.98
N GLN A 176 -7.69 8.12 12.78
CA GLN A 176 -7.90 6.71 12.40
C GLN A 176 -6.60 5.90 12.39
N ALA A 177 -5.46 6.51 12.72
CA ALA A 177 -4.20 5.81 12.94
C ALA A 177 -4.33 4.86 14.15
N ALA A 178 -3.65 3.71 14.09
CA ALA A 178 -3.51 2.81 15.23
C ALA A 178 -2.06 2.76 15.70
N PRO A 179 -1.81 2.54 17.00
CA PRO A 179 -0.46 2.32 17.49
C PRO A 179 0.17 1.12 16.81
N ILE A 180 1.39 1.30 16.34
CA ILE A 180 2.24 0.22 15.86
C ILE A 180 3.45 0.03 16.76
N ARG A 181 3.91 -1.22 16.90
CA ARG A 181 5.00 -1.60 17.80
C ARG A 181 6.05 -2.43 17.05
N PRO A 182 7.34 -2.27 17.37
CA PRO A 182 8.40 -3.08 16.79
C PRO A 182 8.27 -4.54 17.26
N GLY A 183 8.70 -5.48 16.41
CA GLY A 183 8.62 -6.91 16.71
C GLY A 183 7.21 -7.49 16.52
N GLN A 184 6.23 -6.68 16.11
CA GLN A 184 4.90 -7.13 15.72
C GLN A 184 4.75 -7.06 14.20
N VAL A 185 4.17 -8.11 13.62
CA VAL A 185 3.86 -8.15 12.19
C VAL A 185 2.43 -7.67 11.96
N TYR A 186 2.29 -6.71 11.05
CA TYR A 186 1.03 -6.16 10.59
C TYR A 186 0.79 -6.55 9.13
N CYS A 187 -0.49 -6.72 8.76
CA CYS A 187 -0.88 -6.91 7.37
C CYS A 187 -1.25 -5.55 6.77
N PHE A 188 -0.54 -5.12 5.73
CA PHE A 188 -0.84 -3.87 5.03
C PHE A 188 -1.90 -4.07 3.95
N ALA A 189 -1.68 -5.05 3.07
CA ALA A 189 -2.55 -5.29 1.92
C ALA A 189 -2.64 -6.79 1.58
N ARG A 190 -3.78 -7.17 1.01
CA ARG A 190 -4.01 -8.46 0.36
C ARG A 190 -4.18 -8.23 -1.13
N ILE A 191 -3.35 -8.87 -1.94
CA ILE A 191 -3.41 -8.81 -3.40
C ILE A 191 -3.94 -10.16 -3.85
N ILE A 192 -5.18 -10.17 -4.30
CA ILE A 192 -5.98 -11.37 -4.58
C ILE A 192 -5.97 -11.59 -6.08
N PHE A 193 -5.37 -12.71 -6.46
CA PHE A 193 -5.32 -13.19 -7.83
C PHE A 193 -6.52 -14.09 -8.07
N PRO A 194 -7.26 -13.89 -9.17
CA PRO A 194 -8.39 -14.75 -9.51
C PRO A 194 -7.91 -16.20 -9.74
N ALA A 195 -8.86 -17.13 -9.71
CA ALA A 195 -8.65 -18.49 -10.13
C ALA A 195 -8.05 -18.54 -11.55
N ALA A 196 -6.97 -19.30 -11.73
CA ALA A 196 -6.40 -19.56 -13.04
C ALA A 196 -7.42 -20.32 -13.91
N SER A 197 -7.56 -19.92 -15.17
CA SER A 197 -8.47 -20.58 -16.10
C SER A 197 -7.70 -21.49 -17.07
N PRO A 198 -8.30 -22.62 -17.49
CA PRO A 198 -7.73 -23.44 -18.56
C PRO A 198 -7.65 -22.70 -19.90
N MET A 199 -8.42 -21.63 -20.05
CA MET A 199 -8.43 -20.78 -21.25
C MET A 199 -7.35 -19.70 -21.22
N ASP A 200 -6.67 -19.50 -20.09
CA ASP A 200 -5.59 -18.53 -20.02
C ASP A 200 -4.36 -19.15 -20.69
N GLU A 201 -4.09 -18.71 -21.93
CA GLU A 201 -2.85 -19.06 -22.63
C GLU A 201 -1.69 -18.72 -21.69
N ASN A 202 -0.89 -19.73 -21.35
CA ASN A 202 0.26 -19.63 -20.45
C ASN A 202 -0.02 -19.62 -18.93
N CYS A 203 -1.18 -20.11 -18.51
CA CYS A 203 -1.57 -20.29 -17.10
C CYS A 203 -0.53 -20.99 -16.17
N GLY A 204 0.43 -21.75 -16.74
CA GLY A 204 1.48 -22.47 -16.02
C GLY A 204 2.86 -21.80 -16.05
N GLN A 205 3.01 -20.67 -16.73
CA GLN A 205 4.30 -19.98 -16.82
C GLN A 205 4.70 -19.35 -15.47
N PRO A 206 5.98 -19.45 -15.09
CA PRO A 206 6.44 -18.93 -13.81
C PRO A 206 6.49 -17.40 -13.82
N VAL A 207 6.19 -16.77 -12.69
CA VAL A 207 6.37 -15.32 -12.49
C VAL A 207 7.13 -15.08 -11.19
N CYS A 208 8.17 -14.22 -11.26
CA CYS A 208 8.81 -13.69 -10.06
C CYS A 208 8.15 -12.36 -9.66
N ILE A 209 7.79 -12.24 -8.39
CA ILE A 209 7.24 -11.03 -7.79
C ILE A 209 8.27 -10.49 -6.81
N GLU A 210 8.56 -9.21 -6.93
CA GLU A 210 9.62 -8.55 -6.19
C GLU A 210 9.10 -7.26 -5.55
N PHE A 211 9.44 -7.05 -4.29
CA PHE A 211 9.39 -5.73 -3.68
C PHE A 211 10.38 -4.80 -4.38
N GLN A 212 9.89 -3.68 -4.93
CA GLN A 212 10.71 -2.62 -5.54
C GLN A 212 10.79 -1.33 -4.71
N ARG A 213 9.69 -0.93 -4.07
CA ARG A 213 9.65 0.19 -3.11
C ARG A 213 8.65 -0.08 -1.98
N GLY A 214 8.88 0.54 -0.83
CA GLY A 214 8.05 0.42 0.36
C GLY A 214 8.43 1.54 1.32
N GLU A 215 7.52 2.47 1.50
CA GLU A 215 7.75 3.76 2.12
C GLU A 215 6.65 4.01 3.16
N PHE A 216 7.06 4.29 4.39
CA PHE A 216 6.18 4.38 5.55
C PHE A 216 5.99 5.82 5.96
N SER A 217 4.74 6.26 6.08
CA SER A 217 4.39 7.62 6.47
C SER A 217 3.93 7.67 7.92
N PHE A 218 4.60 8.52 8.70
CA PHE A 218 4.32 8.75 10.11
C PHE A 218 4.09 10.26 10.32
N SER A 219 3.08 10.64 11.09
CA SER A 219 2.79 12.07 11.29
C SER A 219 3.64 12.72 12.38
N GLU A 220 4.13 11.95 13.35
CA GLU A 220 4.99 12.39 14.46
C GLU A 220 6.26 13.13 14.03
N PHE A 221 6.67 13.00 12.77
CA PHE A 221 7.91 13.60 12.29
C PHE A 221 7.74 15.01 11.71
N GLY A 222 6.52 15.55 11.65
CA GLY A 222 6.26 16.98 11.43
C GLY A 222 6.57 17.54 10.03
N ASP A 223 7.23 16.78 9.16
CA ASP A 223 7.68 17.19 7.82
C ASP A 223 7.20 16.26 6.70
N GLY A 224 6.36 15.27 7.03
CA GLY A 224 5.99 14.22 6.08
C GLY A 224 7.17 13.31 5.73
N THR A 225 8.19 13.19 6.59
CA THR A 225 9.28 12.23 6.38
C THR A 225 8.72 10.83 6.31
N SER A 226 8.89 10.25 5.13
CA SER A 226 8.66 8.85 4.94
C SER A 226 9.93 8.05 5.19
N VAL A 227 9.78 6.86 5.74
CA VAL A 227 10.89 5.95 6.02
C VAL A 227 10.89 4.83 5.01
N LEU A 228 12.01 4.62 4.31
CA LEU A 228 12.16 3.48 3.41
C LEU A 228 12.26 2.17 4.22
N GLY A 229 11.39 1.23 3.89
CA GLY A 229 11.44 -0.12 4.42
C GLY A 229 12.51 -0.97 3.76
N ARG A 230 13.06 -1.91 4.53
CA ARG A 230 13.97 -2.95 4.08
C ARG A 230 13.20 -4.23 3.74
N PRO A 231 13.25 -4.72 2.50
CA PRO A 231 12.59 -5.97 2.14
C PRO A 231 13.36 -7.18 2.67
N VAL A 232 12.86 -7.81 3.74
CA VAL A 232 13.46 -9.02 4.33
C VAL A 232 13.02 -10.27 3.57
N ARG A 233 11.72 -10.37 3.25
CA ARG A 233 11.19 -11.35 2.28
C ARG A 233 10.81 -10.61 1.01
N ARG A 234 11.85 -10.23 0.24
CA ARG A 234 11.76 -9.42 -0.99
C ARG A 234 10.99 -10.09 -2.12
N PHE A 235 11.00 -11.42 -2.18
CA PHE A 235 10.50 -12.17 -3.32
C PHE A 235 9.40 -13.14 -2.94
N ALA A 236 8.44 -13.29 -3.86
CA ALA A 236 7.50 -14.38 -3.90
C ALA A 236 7.38 -14.88 -5.35
N SER A 237 6.95 -16.13 -5.55
CA SER A 237 6.83 -16.66 -6.92
C SER A 237 5.51 -17.37 -7.18
N TRP A 238 5.04 -17.25 -8.41
CA TRP A 238 3.89 -17.96 -8.96
C TRP A 238 4.38 -19.02 -9.95
N ASN A 239 3.81 -20.22 -9.92
CA ASN A 239 4.15 -21.35 -10.80
C ASN A 239 5.65 -21.68 -10.87
N SER A 240 6.39 -21.41 -9.79
CA SER A 240 7.82 -21.70 -9.72
C SER A 240 8.15 -22.46 -8.44
N PRO A 241 8.24 -23.80 -8.50
CA PRO A 241 8.66 -24.59 -7.36
C PRO A 241 10.01 -24.10 -6.81
N ALA A 242 10.10 -23.92 -5.50
CA ALA A 242 11.26 -23.38 -4.80
C ALA A 242 11.71 -21.98 -5.28
N SER A 243 10.81 -21.21 -5.91
CA SER A 243 11.08 -19.84 -6.40
C SER A 243 12.26 -19.74 -7.38
N LYS A 244 12.51 -20.77 -8.21
CA LYS A 244 13.64 -20.79 -9.15
C LYS A 244 13.64 -19.60 -10.11
N VAL A 245 12.46 -19.14 -10.54
CA VAL A 245 12.30 -17.96 -11.42
C VAL A 245 12.82 -16.68 -10.79
N CYS A 246 12.94 -16.62 -9.46
CA CYS A 246 13.49 -15.46 -8.75
C CYS A 246 15.01 -15.53 -8.53
N ALA A 247 15.66 -16.64 -8.89
CA ALA A 247 17.06 -16.88 -8.54
C ALA A 247 18.02 -15.82 -9.10
N GLU A 248 17.85 -15.43 -10.36
CA GLU A 248 18.69 -14.43 -11.01
C GLU A 248 18.54 -13.04 -10.37
N PHE A 249 17.34 -12.67 -9.92
CA PHE A 249 17.07 -11.36 -9.33
C PHE A 249 17.55 -11.25 -7.88
N ARG A 250 17.65 -12.39 -7.17
CA ARG A 250 18.17 -12.44 -5.78
C ARG A 250 19.64 -12.05 -5.71
N ALA A 251 20.43 -12.39 -6.74
CA ALA A 251 21.86 -12.05 -6.80
C ALA A 251 22.10 -10.56 -7.06
N ALA A 252 21.16 -9.87 -7.71
CA ALA A 252 21.27 -8.44 -7.96
C ALA A 252 20.84 -7.62 -6.72
N PRO A 253 21.62 -6.61 -6.32
CA PRO A 253 21.15 -5.62 -5.35
C PRO A 253 19.89 -4.98 -5.93
N GLY A 254 18.79 -5.05 -5.18
CA GLY A 254 17.55 -4.41 -5.62
C GLY A 254 17.74 -2.89 -5.71
N SER A 255 16.85 -2.20 -6.42
CA SER A 255 16.90 -0.74 -6.60
C SER A 255 16.79 0.09 -5.30
N TRP A 256 16.70 -0.56 -4.16
CA TRP A 256 16.53 -0.04 -2.80
C TRP A 256 17.79 0.56 -2.17
N THR A 257 18.96 0.34 -2.78
CA THR A 257 20.25 0.80 -2.26
C THR A 257 20.69 2.16 -2.81
N ARG A 258 19.79 2.95 -3.41
CA ARG A 258 20.08 4.28 -3.95
C ARG A 258 19.31 5.35 -3.20
#